data_AF-A0AAN8FVX8-F1
#
_entry.id   AF-A0AAN8FVX8-F1
#
_cell.length_a   1.000
_cell.length_b   1.000
_cell.length_c   1.000
_cell.angle_alpha   90.00
_cell.angle_beta   90.00
_cell.angle_gamma   90.00
#
_symmetry.space_group_name_H-M   'P 1'
#
loop_
_entity.id
_entity.type
_entity.pdbx_description
1 polymer ?
#
loop_
_entity_poly.entity_id
_entity_poly.type
_entity_poly.pdbx_seq_one_letter_code
_entity_poly.pdbx_strand_id
1 'polypeptide(L)'
;MTTSLSARQGLLTKTTGRLKTLLDEISETLRTRSSEDEEVKENGSSREEHDMQNRSLQLKKLKKAVETASTSVENALQTYTAAADMLDTSTPDLSAILDKVLSNSSVAQDLLLRAQTSMVELDMALEELPMVTSASQEEETTPGATRSYTCTQIQWENMGVGEFLERFRVLSPHQKNRRHLQDELLVRFP
;
A
#
# COMPACT_ATOMS: atom_id res chain seq x y z
N MET A 1 -17.20 20.50 -15.38
CA MET A 1 -16.52 19.25 -15.80
C MET A 1 -16.12 18.39 -14.59
N THR A 2 -17.02 18.14 -13.63
CA THR A 2 -16.71 17.46 -12.35
C THR A 2 -17.03 15.96 -12.35
N THR A 3 -17.77 15.49 -13.35
CA THR A 3 -18.14 14.08 -13.53
C THR A 3 -16.92 13.19 -13.75
N SER A 4 -15.89 13.73 -14.42
CA SER A 4 -14.62 13.05 -14.69
C SER A 4 -13.80 12.81 -13.41
N LEU A 5 -13.81 13.75 -12.46
CA LEU A 5 -13.09 13.61 -11.19
C LEU A 5 -13.79 12.60 -10.27
N SER A 6 -15.12 12.67 -10.18
CA SER A 6 -15.93 11.76 -9.36
C SER A 6 -15.80 10.30 -9.79
N ALA A 7 -15.76 10.05 -11.11
CA ALA A 7 -15.54 8.71 -11.65
C ALA A 7 -14.15 8.15 -11.26
N ARG A 8 -13.10 8.98 -11.34
CA ARG A 8 -11.74 8.59 -10.94
C ARG A 8 -11.62 8.38 -9.43
N GLN A 9 -12.31 9.20 -8.62
CA GLN A 9 -12.41 8.98 -7.17
C GLN A 9 -13.05 7.62 -6.85
N GLY A 10 -14.14 7.27 -7.57
CA GLY A 10 -14.80 5.97 -7.42
C GLY A 10 -13.86 4.82 -7.75
N LEU A 11 -13.06 4.95 -8.82
CA LEU A 11 -12.06 3.96 -9.18
C LEU A 11 -10.97 3.83 -8.11
N LEU A 12 -10.42 4.94 -7.64
CA LEU A 12 -9.41 4.96 -6.57
C LEU A 12 -9.95 4.31 -5.28
N THR A 13 -11.20 4.60 -4.91
CA THR A 13 -11.86 4.00 -3.74
C THR A 13 -11.99 2.48 -3.89
N LYS A 14 -12.38 2.01 -5.08
CA LYS A 14 -12.51 0.57 -5.34
C LYS A 14 -11.15 -0.15 -5.28
N THR A 15 -10.10 0.42 -5.87
CA THR A 15 -8.78 -0.21 -5.92
C THR A 15 -8.11 -0.19 -4.54
N THR A 16 -8.20 0.93 -3.81
CA THR A 16 -7.71 1.04 -2.42
C THR A 16 -8.44 0.09 -1.47
N GLY A 17 -9.76 -0.06 -1.63
CA GLY A 17 -10.54 -1.04 -0.88
C GLY A 17 -10.05 -2.48 -1.11
N ARG A 18 -9.78 -2.85 -2.36
CA ARG A 18 -9.20 -4.16 -2.71
C ARG A 18 -7.80 -4.36 -2.14
N LEU A 19 -6.95 -3.33 -2.19
CA LEU A 19 -5.62 -3.41 -1.61
C LEU A 19 -5.71 -3.64 -0.10
N LYS A 20 -6.56 -2.88 0.60
CA LYS A 20 -6.79 -3.04 2.03
C LYS A 20 -7.21 -4.46 2.41
N THR A 21 -8.16 -5.07 1.71
CA THR A 21 -8.60 -6.45 2.00
C THR A 21 -7.47 -7.46 1.85
N LEU A 22 -6.57 -7.28 0.87
CA LEU A 22 -5.42 -8.15 0.69
C LEU A 22 -4.38 -7.98 1.80
N LEU A 23 -4.17 -6.76 2.29
CA LEU A 23 -3.27 -6.51 3.43
C LEU A 23 -3.81 -7.12 4.73
N ASP A 24 -5.12 -7.08 4.93
CA ASP A 24 -5.78 -7.73 6.06
C ASP A 24 -5.62 -9.27 5.95
N GLU A 25 -5.79 -9.85 4.76
CA GLU A 25 -5.58 -11.29 4.48
C GLU A 25 -4.12 -11.74 4.72
N ILE A 26 -3.12 -10.91 4.34
CA ILE A 26 -1.71 -11.18 4.65
C ILE A 26 -1.49 -11.20 6.17
N SER A 27 -2.03 -10.20 6.87
CA SER A 27 -1.89 -10.09 8.32
C SER A 27 -2.46 -11.32 9.03
N GLU A 28 -3.58 -11.85 8.54
CA GLU A 28 -4.18 -13.09 9.04
C GLU A 28 -3.32 -14.32 8.72
N THR A 29 -2.87 -14.45 7.46
CA THR A 29 -2.04 -15.58 7.00
C THR A 29 -0.68 -15.67 7.71
N LEU A 30 -0.09 -14.51 8.06
CA LEU A 30 1.14 -14.47 8.83
C LEU A 30 0.92 -14.78 10.31
N ARG A 31 -0.22 -14.37 10.89
CA ARG A 31 -0.56 -14.68 12.30
C ARG A 31 -0.83 -16.16 12.54
N THR A 32 -1.53 -16.83 11.62
CA THR A 32 -1.83 -18.27 11.76
C THR A 32 -0.57 -19.14 11.71
N ARG A 33 0.50 -18.67 11.04
CA ARG A 33 1.81 -19.33 11.05
C ARG A 33 2.37 -19.50 12.46
N SER A 34 2.35 -18.42 13.25
CA SER A 34 2.93 -18.42 14.61
C SER A 34 2.21 -19.38 15.57
N SER A 35 0.96 -19.77 15.28
CA SER A 35 0.21 -20.74 16.09
C SER A 35 0.40 -22.19 15.67
N GLU A 36 0.71 -22.46 14.39
CA GLU A 36 0.84 -23.82 13.85
C GLU A 36 2.24 -24.41 14.07
N ASP A 37 3.28 -23.56 14.13
CA ASP A 37 4.68 -23.99 14.30
C ASP A 37 4.98 -24.58 15.71
N GLU A 38 4.09 -24.42 16.70
CA GLU A 38 4.24 -24.97 18.06
C GLU A 38 3.67 -26.40 18.22
N GLU A 39 2.75 -26.86 17.36
CA GLU A 39 2.07 -28.16 17.54
C GLU A 39 2.59 -29.29 16.63
N VAL A 40 3.39 -28.99 15.59
CA VAL A 40 3.79 -29.97 14.57
C VAL A 40 5.28 -30.31 14.71
N LYS A 41 5.64 -31.10 15.71
CA LYS A 41 7.02 -31.62 15.84
C LYS A 41 7.17 -33.14 15.91
N GLU A 42 6.11 -33.92 15.72
CA GLU A 42 6.19 -35.35 16.06
C GLU A 42 5.78 -36.38 15.00
N ASN A 43 5.45 -36.02 13.74
CA ASN A 43 5.17 -37.06 12.72
C ASN A 43 5.66 -36.68 11.33
N GLY A 44 6.95 -36.91 11.07
CA GLY A 44 7.57 -36.75 9.74
C GLY A 44 6.88 -37.63 8.69
N SER A 45 6.21 -37.00 7.74
CA SER A 45 5.51 -37.68 6.64
C SER A 45 5.36 -36.72 5.46
N SER A 46 5.32 -37.27 4.24
CA SER A 46 5.06 -36.59 2.95
C SER A 46 3.90 -35.56 2.96
N ARG A 47 3.00 -35.65 3.94
CA ARG A 47 1.96 -34.65 4.21
C ARG A 47 2.51 -33.26 4.58
N GLU A 48 3.55 -33.21 5.40
CA GLU A 48 4.20 -31.96 5.83
C GLU A 48 4.84 -31.21 4.64
N GLU A 49 5.47 -31.96 3.73
CA GLU A 49 6.07 -31.41 2.50
C GLU A 49 5.00 -30.83 1.56
N HIS A 50 3.88 -31.53 1.38
CA HIS A 50 2.75 -31.04 0.60
C HIS A 50 2.12 -29.78 1.23
N ASP A 51 1.98 -29.75 2.55
CA ASP A 51 1.41 -28.60 3.27
C ASP A 51 2.33 -27.37 3.17
N MET A 52 3.65 -27.55 3.30
CA MET A 52 4.64 -26.49 3.06
C MET A 52 4.63 -25.98 1.62
N GLN A 53 4.54 -26.88 0.64
CA GLN A 53 4.47 -26.50 -0.78
C GLN A 53 3.19 -25.72 -1.09
N ASN A 54 2.04 -26.17 -0.57
CA ASN A 54 0.78 -25.47 -0.72
C ASN A 54 0.84 -24.08 -0.08
N ARG A 55 1.47 -23.96 1.10
CA ARG A 55 1.69 -22.67 1.77
C ARG A 55 2.58 -21.74 0.95
N SER A 56 3.70 -22.24 0.39
CA SER A 56 4.56 -21.46 -0.50
C SER A 56 3.79 -20.92 -1.71
N LEU A 57 2.92 -21.75 -2.30
CA LEU A 57 2.06 -21.32 -3.41
C LEU A 57 1.04 -20.26 -2.99
N GLN A 58 0.44 -20.39 -1.80
CA GLN A 58 -0.49 -19.38 -1.26
C GLN A 58 0.20 -18.04 -1.03
N LEU A 59 1.37 -18.03 -0.38
CA LEU A 59 2.15 -16.80 -0.14
C LEU A 59 2.59 -16.15 -1.46
N LYS A 60 3.05 -16.92 -2.45
CA LYS A 60 3.37 -16.40 -3.80
C LYS A 60 2.15 -15.80 -4.50
N LYS A 61 0.98 -16.42 -4.38
CA LYS A 61 -0.28 -15.89 -4.94
C LYS A 61 -0.67 -14.58 -4.27
N LEU A 62 -0.60 -14.51 -2.93
CA LEU A 62 -0.88 -13.29 -2.16
C LEU A 62 0.07 -12.16 -2.54
N LYS A 63 1.38 -12.44 -2.63
CA LYS A 63 2.38 -11.47 -3.08
C LYS A 63 2.02 -10.87 -4.44
N LYS A 64 1.77 -11.72 -5.43
CA LYS A 64 1.38 -11.28 -6.78
C LYS A 64 0.07 -10.50 -6.79
N ALA A 65 -0.89 -10.89 -5.96
CA ALA A 65 -2.17 -10.20 -5.84
C ALA A 65 -2.00 -8.78 -5.27
N VAL A 66 -1.16 -8.62 -4.24
CA VAL A 66 -0.82 -7.31 -3.68
C VAL A 66 -0.06 -6.45 -4.66
N GLU A 67 0.96 -6.99 -5.34
CA GLU A 67 1.70 -6.26 -6.37
C GLU A 67 0.76 -5.69 -7.44
N THR A 68 -0.13 -6.55 -7.98
CA THR A 68 -1.12 -6.15 -8.98
C THR A 68 -2.08 -5.08 -8.44
N ALA A 69 -2.54 -5.22 -7.19
CA ALA A 69 -3.45 -4.27 -6.57
C ALA A 69 -2.76 -2.92 -6.29
N SER A 70 -1.50 -2.92 -5.85
CA SER A 70 -0.69 -1.73 -5.63
C SER A 70 -0.50 -0.95 -6.93
N THR A 71 -0.09 -1.59 -8.02
CA THR A 71 0.00 -0.94 -9.33
C THR A 71 -1.35 -0.37 -9.80
N SER A 72 -2.46 -1.06 -9.50
CA SER A 72 -3.80 -0.54 -9.82
C SER A 72 -4.17 0.69 -8.98
N VAL A 73 -3.73 0.77 -7.72
CA VAL A 73 -3.92 1.95 -6.86
C VAL A 73 -3.06 3.10 -7.35
N GLU A 74 -1.79 2.87 -7.71
CA GLU A 74 -0.88 3.88 -8.27
C GLU A 74 -1.45 4.51 -9.53
N ASN A 75 -1.91 3.69 -10.49
CA ASN A 75 -2.54 4.17 -11.72
C ASN A 75 -3.83 4.96 -11.46
N ALA A 76 -4.68 4.48 -10.55
CA ALA A 76 -5.91 5.18 -10.17
C ALA A 76 -5.61 6.50 -9.47
N LEU A 77 -4.59 6.54 -8.63
CA LEU A 77 -4.14 7.74 -7.93
C LEU A 77 -3.59 8.78 -8.91
N GLN A 78 -2.69 8.37 -9.80
CA GLN A 78 -2.12 9.25 -10.81
C GLN A 78 -3.20 9.87 -11.70
N THR A 79 -4.16 9.07 -12.16
CA THR A 79 -5.25 9.60 -12.99
C THR A 79 -6.17 10.52 -12.20
N TYR A 80 -6.43 10.23 -10.93
CA TYR A 80 -7.26 11.06 -10.05
C TYR A 80 -6.62 12.42 -9.75
N THR A 81 -5.32 12.44 -9.42
CA THR A 81 -4.58 13.69 -9.16
C THR A 81 -4.42 14.50 -10.44
N ALA A 82 -4.07 13.88 -11.57
CA ALA A 82 -3.99 14.58 -12.85
C ALA A 82 -5.34 15.22 -13.25
N ALA A 83 -6.46 14.59 -12.90
CA ALA A 83 -7.78 15.16 -13.12
C ALA A 83 -8.09 16.34 -12.19
N ALA A 84 -7.53 16.35 -10.98
CA ALA A 84 -7.63 17.48 -10.07
C ALA A 84 -6.78 18.66 -10.53
N ASP A 85 -5.60 18.40 -11.10
CA ASP A 85 -4.69 19.43 -11.63
C ASP A 85 -5.29 20.17 -12.84
N MET A 86 -6.19 19.52 -13.58
CA MET A 86 -6.91 20.12 -14.71
C MET A 86 -8.15 20.93 -14.29
N LEU A 87 -8.45 21.06 -12.99
CA LEU A 87 -9.56 21.88 -12.54
C LEU A 87 -9.25 23.37 -12.73
N ASP A 88 -10.20 24.09 -13.31
CA ASP A 88 -10.08 25.54 -13.47
C ASP A 88 -10.30 26.26 -12.14
N THR A 89 -9.62 27.38 -11.94
CA THR A 89 -9.82 28.35 -10.86
C THR A 89 -11.26 28.86 -10.74
N SER A 90 -12.03 28.81 -11.85
CA SER A 90 -13.45 29.14 -11.86
C SER A 90 -14.37 28.04 -11.29
N THR A 91 -13.81 26.87 -10.94
CA THR A 91 -14.58 25.74 -10.40
C THR A 91 -15.16 26.11 -9.03
N PRO A 92 -16.49 25.98 -8.84
CA PRO A 92 -17.11 26.16 -7.53
C PRO A 92 -16.51 25.21 -6.50
N ASP A 93 -16.28 25.70 -5.28
CA ASP A 93 -15.73 24.92 -4.18
C ASP A 93 -14.36 24.27 -4.47
N LEU A 94 -13.57 24.84 -5.38
CA LEU A 94 -12.26 24.30 -5.76
C LEU A 94 -11.39 23.96 -4.55
N SER A 95 -11.30 24.84 -3.56
CA SER A 95 -10.53 24.58 -2.33
C SER A 95 -10.99 23.31 -1.62
N ALA A 96 -12.30 23.13 -1.43
CA ALA A 96 -12.84 21.95 -0.76
C ALA A 96 -12.65 20.67 -1.59
N ILE A 97 -12.66 20.78 -2.92
CA ILE A 97 -12.35 19.66 -3.82
C ILE A 97 -10.87 19.28 -3.68
N LEU A 98 -9.96 20.24 -3.68
CA LEU A 98 -8.52 19.99 -3.52
C LEU A 98 -8.20 19.40 -2.15
N ASP A 99 -8.83 19.86 -1.07
CA ASP A 99 -8.67 19.28 0.27
C ASP A 99 -9.08 17.79 0.30
N LYS A 100 -10.18 17.44 -0.38
CA LYS A 100 -10.60 16.03 -0.53
C LYS A 100 -9.63 15.22 -1.38
N VAL A 101 -9.12 15.79 -2.48
CA VAL A 101 -8.12 15.14 -3.32
C VAL A 101 -6.87 14.83 -2.51
N LEU A 102 -6.39 15.80 -1.70
CA LEU A 102 -5.24 15.62 -0.82
C LEU A 102 -5.49 14.52 0.21
N SER A 103 -6.63 14.54 0.90
CA SER A 103 -6.98 13.53 1.89
C SER A 103 -7.04 12.12 1.28
N ASN A 104 -7.75 11.95 0.16
CA ASN A 104 -7.85 10.67 -0.54
C ASN A 104 -6.48 10.18 -1.04
N SER A 105 -5.64 11.09 -1.53
CA SER A 105 -4.30 10.76 -2.01
C SER A 105 -3.39 10.30 -0.87
N SER A 106 -3.47 10.97 0.29
CA SER A 106 -2.72 10.57 1.48
C SER A 106 -3.10 9.17 1.96
N VAL A 107 -4.39 8.84 1.99
CA VAL A 107 -4.87 7.49 2.36
C VAL A 107 -4.37 6.44 1.37
N ALA A 108 -4.42 6.72 0.06
CA ALA A 108 -3.93 5.80 -0.95
C ALA A 108 -2.41 5.56 -0.83
N GLN A 109 -1.63 6.61 -0.55
CA GLN A 109 -0.19 6.51 -0.35
C GLN A 109 0.17 5.71 0.91
N ASP A 110 -0.54 5.91 2.02
CA ASP A 110 -0.35 5.12 3.24
C ASP A 110 -0.58 3.62 2.97
N LEU A 111 -1.63 3.27 2.23
CA LEU A 111 -1.90 1.89 1.84
C LEU A 111 -0.80 1.31 0.94
N LEU A 112 -0.23 2.10 0.02
CA LEU A 112 0.88 1.66 -0.82
C LEU A 112 2.15 1.39 0.00
N LEU A 113 2.46 2.24 0.97
CA LEU A 113 3.59 2.02 1.88
C LEU A 113 3.39 0.75 2.70
N ARG A 114 2.20 0.55 3.27
CA ARG A 114 1.86 -0.69 3.99
C ARG A 114 1.97 -1.92 3.09
N ALA A 115 1.56 -1.81 1.83
CA ALA A 115 1.71 -2.90 0.86
C ALA A 115 3.17 -3.25 0.58
N GLN A 116 4.05 -2.25 0.48
CA GLN A 116 5.50 -2.48 0.36
C GLN A 116 6.05 -3.20 1.59
N THR A 117 5.67 -2.78 2.80
CA THR A 117 6.05 -3.47 4.04
C THR A 117 5.57 -4.92 4.03
N SER A 118 4.29 -5.17 3.72
CA SER A 118 3.74 -6.53 3.67
C SER A 118 4.38 -7.40 2.58
N MET A 119 4.82 -6.83 1.46
CA MET A 119 5.56 -7.60 0.45
C MET A 119 6.92 -8.07 0.98
N VAL A 120 7.63 -7.24 1.75
CA VAL A 120 8.89 -7.63 2.40
C VAL A 120 8.63 -8.73 3.43
N GLU A 121 7.56 -8.62 4.23
CA GLU A 121 7.17 -9.66 5.20
C GLU A 121 6.84 -10.99 4.51
N LEU A 122 6.14 -10.95 3.37
CA LEU A 122 5.85 -12.13 2.56
C LEU A 122 7.12 -12.75 1.98
N ASP A 123 8.09 -11.94 1.56
CA ASP A 123 9.38 -12.42 1.06
C ASP A 123 10.18 -13.11 2.16
N MET A 124 10.25 -12.51 3.34
CA MET A 124 10.85 -13.17 4.51
C MET A 124 10.15 -14.49 4.85
N ALA A 125 8.82 -14.51 4.87
CA ALA A 125 8.05 -15.72 5.14
C ALA A 125 8.26 -16.81 4.07
N LEU A 126 8.51 -16.43 2.81
CA LEU A 126 8.86 -17.36 1.73
C LEU A 126 10.30 -17.89 1.84
N GLU A 127 11.24 -17.08 2.31
CA GLU A 127 12.63 -17.48 2.57
C GLU A 127 12.76 -18.42 3.77
N GLU A 128 11.92 -18.25 4.78
CA GLU A 128 11.91 -19.10 5.98
C GLU A 128 11.29 -20.48 5.74
N LEU A 129 10.55 -20.69 4.64
CA LEU A 129 10.08 -22.01 4.25
C LEU A 129 11.27 -22.81 3.68
N PRO A 130 11.54 -24.04 4.17
CA PRO A 130 12.65 -24.84 3.67
C PRO A 130 12.48 -25.05 2.16
N MET A 131 13.49 -24.64 1.39
CA MET A 131 13.53 -24.94 -0.04
C MET A 131 13.60 -26.45 -0.22
N VAL A 132 12.47 -27.06 -0.58
CA VAL A 132 12.49 -28.37 -1.23
C VAL A 132 13.05 -28.15 -2.63
N THR A 133 14.37 -28.16 -2.75
CA THR A 133 15.05 -28.37 -4.03
C THR A 133 14.76 -29.80 -4.45
N SER A 134 13.67 -30.01 -5.19
CA SER A 134 13.57 -31.17 -6.07
C SER A 134 14.58 -30.96 -7.20
N ALA A 135 15.81 -31.39 -6.96
CA ALA A 135 16.78 -31.65 -8.01
C ALA A 135 16.24 -32.79 -8.87
N SER A 136 15.62 -32.47 -10.00
CA SER A 136 15.51 -33.33 -11.19
C SER A 136 14.87 -32.54 -12.34
N GLN A 137 15.72 -32.00 -13.22
CA GLN A 137 15.88 -32.46 -14.60
C GLN A 137 16.25 -31.29 -15.52
N GLU A 138 17.38 -31.48 -16.20
CA GLU A 138 18.08 -30.58 -17.11
C GLU A 138 17.33 -30.36 -18.45
N GLU A 139 17.94 -29.49 -19.28
CA GLU A 139 17.59 -29.05 -20.65
C GLU A 139 16.58 -27.90 -20.72
N GLU A 140 16.78 -26.78 -21.44
CA GLU A 140 17.81 -26.34 -22.38
C GLU A 140 17.53 -24.85 -22.70
N THR A 141 18.53 -24.16 -23.25
CA THR A 141 18.49 -22.90 -24.04
C THR A 141 18.99 -21.61 -23.36
N THR A 142 20.21 -21.26 -23.77
CA THR A 142 20.95 -19.99 -23.68
C THR A 142 20.27 -18.86 -24.51
N PRO A 143 20.83 -17.64 -24.58
CA PRO A 143 20.82 -16.54 -23.60
C PRO A 143 19.94 -15.37 -24.09
N GLY A 144 19.38 -14.55 -23.19
CA GLY A 144 18.65 -13.37 -23.65
C GLY A 144 18.21 -12.38 -22.58
N ALA A 145 18.79 -11.19 -22.67
CA ALA A 145 18.37 -9.96 -22.02
C ALA A 145 18.65 -9.84 -20.51
N THR A 146 19.85 -9.35 -20.23
CA THR A 146 20.15 -8.40 -19.16
C THR A 146 19.00 -7.39 -19.00
N ARG A 147 18.05 -7.66 -18.09
CA ARG A 147 17.22 -6.59 -17.54
C ARG A 147 18.02 -5.97 -16.41
N SER A 148 18.62 -4.82 -16.73
CA SER A 148 19.17 -3.90 -15.77
C SER A 148 18.27 -3.79 -14.55
N TYR A 149 18.79 -4.19 -13.41
CA TYR A 149 18.36 -3.60 -12.15
C TYR A 149 18.87 -2.16 -12.15
N THR A 150 18.11 -1.24 -12.75
CA THR A 150 18.15 0.16 -12.31
C THR A 150 17.26 0.27 -11.08
N CYS A 151 17.74 -0.35 -10.00
CA CYS A 151 17.38 0.04 -8.64
C CYS A 151 18.19 1.29 -8.30
N THR A 152 17.88 2.39 -8.98
CA THR A 152 18.26 3.74 -8.54
C THR A 152 17.37 4.70 -9.31
N GLN A 153 16.84 5.67 -8.56
CA GLN A 153 16.30 6.92 -9.09
C GLN A 153 14.91 6.78 -9.73
N ILE A 154 13.88 6.69 -8.88
CA ILE A 154 12.64 7.39 -9.20
C ILE A 154 13.05 8.85 -9.40
N GLN A 155 12.96 9.24 -10.66
CA GLN A 155 13.30 10.51 -11.25
C GLN A 155 12.30 11.58 -10.75
N TRP A 156 12.39 11.92 -9.46
CA TRP A 156 11.81 13.13 -8.86
C TRP A 156 12.54 14.41 -9.33
N GLU A 157 13.64 14.26 -10.07
CA GLU A 157 14.61 15.31 -10.40
C GLU A 157 14.35 16.05 -11.71
N ASN A 158 13.37 15.66 -12.53
CA ASN A 158 13.07 16.37 -13.78
C ASN A 158 11.67 16.96 -13.82
N MET A 159 11.35 17.78 -12.82
CA MET A 159 10.45 18.95 -12.92
C MET A 159 9.00 18.69 -13.40
N GLY A 160 7.94 19.23 -12.80
CA GLY A 160 7.81 20.28 -11.82
C GLY A 160 6.87 19.82 -10.72
N VAL A 161 7.51 19.54 -9.60
CA VAL A 161 7.00 19.93 -8.30
C VAL A 161 6.57 21.39 -8.36
N GLY A 162 7.47 22.35 -8.58
CA GLY A 162 7.26 23.82 -8.56
C GLY A 162 6.73 24.33 -7.22
N GLU A 163 5.61 23.75 -6.85
CA GLU A 163 4.89 23.73 -5.60
C GLU A 163 4.36 22.31 -5.26
N PHE A 164 5.02 21.19 -5.57
CA PHE A 164 4.74 19.87 -4.94
C PHE A 164 4.73 19.97 -3.44
N LEU A 165 5.42 21.00 -2.95
CA LEU A 165 4.87 22.05 -2.14
C LEU A 165 6.12 22.84 -1.73
N GLU A 166 6.24 24.12 -2.10
CA GLU A 166 6.97 25.12 -1.27
C GLU A 166 6.31 25.21 0.13
N ARG A 167 5.60 24.17 0.60
CA ARG A 167 4.29 24.28 1.26
C ARG A 167 3.88 23.01 2.04
N PHE A 168 4.78 22.05 2.21
CA PHE A 168 4.95 21.48 3.55
C PHE A 168 5.57 22.54 4.48
N ARG A 169 6.05 23.67 3.93
CA ARG A 169 7.41 24.16 4.20
C ARG A 169 7.64 24.94 5.47
N VAL A 170 6.65 25.28 6.27
CA VAL A 170 6.98 25.88 7.58
C VAL A 170 6.24 25.16 8.66
N LEU A 171 6.70 23.94 8.93
CA LEU A 171 6.50 23.27 10.21
C LEU A 171 5.01 23.04 10.54
N SER A 172 4.75 22.23 11.53
CA SER A 172 3.63 22.57 12.41
C SER A 172 4.12 23.71 13.31
N PRO A 173 3.61 24.95 13.21
CA PRO A 173 3.62 25.80 14.38
C PRO A 173 2.31 26.58 14.52
N HIS A 174 1.15 25.95 14.38
CA HIS A 174 -0.09 26.53 14.89
C HIS A 174 -1.13 25.48 15.34
N GLN A 175 -0.69 24.52 16.16
CA GLN A 175 -1.51 23.98 17.24
C GLN A 175 -1.32 24.87 18.48
N LYS A 176 -1.72 26.14 18.38
CA LYS A 176 -1.66 27.11 19.49
C LYS A 176 -2.98 27.85 19.61
N ASN A 177 -4.03 27.10 19.95
CA ASN A 177 -5.18 27.58 20.74
C ASN A 177 -6.26 26.50 20.86
N ARG A 178 -6.02 25.52 21.74
CA ARG A 178 -7.10 24.72 22.34
C ARG A 178 -6.88 24.51 23.85
N ARG A 179 -6.34 25.54 24.51
CA ARG A 179 -6.42 25.73 25.96
C ARG A 179 -7.09 27.07 26.24
N HIS A 180 -8.42 27.09 26.16
CA HIS A 180 -9.29 27.90 27.02
C HIS A 180 -10.74 27.71 26.57
N LEU A 181 -11.38 26.71 27.14
CA LEU A 181 -12.82 26.65 27.40
C LEU A 181 -13.12 25.49 28.37
N GLN A 182 -12.30 25.39 29.44
CA GLN A 182 -12.59 24.57 30.62
C GLN A 182 -12.77 25.41 31.90
N ASP A 183 -12.67 26.74 31.82
CA ASP A 183 -12.92 27.64 32.96
C ASP A 183 -14.20 28.44 32.76
N GLU A 184 -15.36 27.76 32.68
CA GLU A 184 -16.64 28.46 32.93
C GLU A 184 -17.82 27.57 33.38
N LEU A 185 -17.56 26.49 34.13
CA LEU A 185 -18.64 25.69 34.73
C LEU A 185 -18.41 25.32 36.22
N LEU A 186 -17.72 26.16 36.98
CA LEU A 186 -17.68 26.02 38.44
C LEU A 186 -17.80 27.34 39.21
N VAL A 187 -18.69 28.23 38.77
CA VAL A 187 -19.23 29.29 39.62
C VAL A 187 -20.71 29.45 39.31
N ARG A 188 -21.55 28.85 40.17
CA ARG A 188 -23.01 29.01 40.37
C ARG A 188 -23.73 27.66 40.28
N PHE A 189 -24.01 27.07 41.41
CA PHE A 189 -25.30 27.21 42.11
C PHE A 189 -25.09 26.65 43.55
N PRO A 190 -25.96 27.01 44.51
CA PRO A 190 -25.64 27.56 45.82
C PRO A 190 -25.08 26.57 46.85
#